data_AF-A0A920P6F8-F1
#
_entry.id   AF-A0A920P6F8-F1
#
_cell.length_a   1.000
_cell.length_b   1.000
_cell.length_c   1.000
_cell.angle_alpha   90.00
_cell.angle_beta   90.00
_cell.angle_gamma   90.00
#
_symmetry.space_group_name_H-M   'P 1'
#
loop_
_entity.id
_entity.type
_entity.pdbx_description
1 polymer ?
#
loop_
_entity_poly.entity_id
_entity_poly.type
_entity_poly.pdbx_seq_one_letter_code
_entity_poly.pdbx_strand_id
1 'polypeptide(L)'
;MAGRKVYASSDSALADVFSGATLLIGGVSHHGIPNNLIEAVASKDISGLVCVFSPCTDHSDLPLGALDPLLKKGQISRLITAFPFIKIQAA
;
A
#
# COMPACT_ATOMS: atom_id res chain seq x y z
N MET A 1 22.55 0.65 22.95
CA MET A 1 22.01 0.08 21.69
C MET A 1 20.50 0.07 21.80
N ALA A 2 19.79 0.69 20.86
CA ALA A 2 18.33 0.54 20.81
C ALA A 2 17.98 -0.94 20.68
N GLY A 3 17.09 -1.45 21.53
CA GLY A 3 16.68 -2.85 21.52
C GLY A 3 16.17 -3.30 20.15
N ARG A 4 16.35 -4.59 19.84
CA ARG A 4 15.96 -5.17 18.55
C ARG A 4 14.43 -5.08 18.39
N LYS A 5 13.95 -4.29 17.43
CA LYS A 5 12.52 -4.17 17.10
C LYS A 5 12.08 -5.29 16.15
N VAL A 6 12.13 -6.52 16.64
CA VAL A 6 11.65 -7.72 15.92
C VAL A 6 10.25 -8.03 16.44
N TYR A 7 9.29 -8.06 15.52
CA TYR A 7 7.88 -8.29 15.83
C TYR A 7 7.46 -9.70 15.39
N ALA A 8 6.58 -10.33 16.17
CA ALA A 8 6.10 -11.68 15.87
C ALA A 8 5.09 -11.72 14.71
N SER A 9 4.44 -10.59 14.41
CA SER A 9 3.46 -10.48 13.33
C SER A 9 3.39 -9.05 12.74
N SER A 10 2.90 -8.94 11.51
CA SER A 10 2.62 -7.66 10.86
C SER A 10 1.66 -6.79 11.68
N ASP A 11 0.63 -7.38 12.29
CA ASP A 11 -0.34 -6.65 13.11
C ASP A 11 0.32 -5.95 14.30
N SER A 12 1.25 -6.63 14.97
CA SER A 12 2.00 -6.07 16.10
C SER A 12 2.98 -4.97 15.68
N ALA A 13 3.56 -5.09 14.47
CA ALA A 13 4.45 -4.08 13.92
C ALA A 13 3.71 -2.81 13.45
N LEU A 14 2.41 -2.92 13.16
CA LEU A 14 1.56 -1.86 12.62
C LEU A 14 0.44 -1.45 13.60
N ALA A 15 0.62 -1.72 14.88
CA ALA A 15 -0.41 -1.50 15.90
C ALA A 15 -0.81 -0.02 16.06
N ASP A 16 0.10 0.88 15.72
CA ASP A 16 -0.01 2.33 15.84
C ASP A 16 -0.39 3.03 14.52
N VAL A 17 -0.72 2.29 13.45
CA VAL A 17 -1.25 2.85 12.21
C VAL A 17 -2.72 3.25 12.42
N PHE A 18 -3.06 4.49 12.10
CA PHE A 18 -4.37 5.10 12.32
C PHE A 18 -4.98 5.67 11.03
N SER A 19 -6.29 5.96 11.06
CA SER A 19 -6.99 6.60 9.95
C SER A 19 -6.40 7.97 9.60
N GLY A 20 -6.21 8.26 8.32
CA GLY A 20 -5.56 9.51 7.88
C GLY A 20 -4.03 9.49 7.90
N ALA A 21 -3.40 8.36 8.27
CA ALA A 21 -1.95 8.23 8.22
C ALA A 21 -1.40 8.32 6.79
N THR A 22 -0.18 8.84 6.68
CA THR A 22 0.59 8.83 5.44
C THR A 22 1.53 7.63 5.44
N LEU A 23 1.35 6.73 4.47
CA LEU A 23 2.14 5.52 4.32
C LEU A 23 3.10 5.66 3.14
N LEU A 24 4.40 5.46 3.40
CA LEU A 24 5.42 5.35 2.36
C LEU A 24 5.64 3.87 2.07
N ILE A 25 5.23 3.44 0.88
CA ILE A 25 5.19 2.03 0.51
C ILE A 25 6.32 1.76 -0.48
N GLY A 26 7.24 0.90 -0.06
CA GLY A 26 8.36 0.47 -0.89
C GLY A 26 7.95 -0.54 -1.96
N GLY A 27 8.88 -0.76 -2.90
CA GLY A 27 8.74 -1.69 -4.01
C GLY A 27 8.49 -1.00 -5.36
N VAL A 28 8.89 -1.69 -6.43
CA VAL A 28 8.75 -1.25 -7.82
C VAL A 28 8.34 -2.47 -8.64
N SER A 29 7.29 -2.35 -9.46
CA SER A 29 6.67 -3.51 -10.13
C SER A 29 6.21 -4.53 -9.09
N HIS A 30 6.57 -5.80 -9.23
CA HIS A 30 6.30 -6.89 -8.30
C HIS A 30 7.44 -7.15 -7.30
N HIS A 31 8.52 -6.36 -7.36
CA HIS A 31 9.72 -6.61 -6.57
C HIS A 31 9.77 -5.69 -5.35
N GLY A 32 10.01 -6.28 -4.18
CA GLY A 32 10.16 -5.53 -2.92
C GLY A 32 8.85 -4.97 -2.35
N ILE A 33 7.70 -5.46 -2.81
CA ILE A 33 6.39 -5.07 -2.27
C ILE A 33 6.18 -5.72 -0.90
N PRO A 34 5.84 -4.95 0.15
CA PRO A 34 5.62 -5.47 1.49
C PRO A 34 4.21 -6.09 1.64
N ASN A 35 3.93 -7.16 0.91
CA ASN A 35 2.59 -7.79 0.82
C ASN A 35 1.97 -8.08 2.20
N ASN A 36 2.73 -8.71 3.10
CA ASN A 36 2.26 -9.05 4.46
C ASN A 36 1.91 -7.81 5.30
N LEU A 37 2.53 -6.66 5.03
CA LEU A 37 2.20 -5.42 5.74
C LEU A 37 0.97 -4.77 5.11
N ILE A 38 0.85 -4.79 3.78
CA ILE A 38 -0.33 -4.27 3.08
C ILE A 38 -1.59 -5.03 3.49
N GLU A 39 -1.53 -6.35 3.56
CA GLU A 39 -2.65 -7.18 4.03
C GLU A 39 -3.03 -6.86 5.48
N ALA A 40 -2.04 -6.64 6.35
CA ALA A 40 -2.28 -6.27 7.75
C ALA A 40 -2.83 -4.85 7.92
N VAL A 41 -2.50 -3.90 7.02
CA VAL A 41 -3.19 -2.60 6.98
C VAL A 41 -4.61 -2.77 6.46
N ALA A 42 -4.78 -3.58 5.41
CA ALA A 42 -6.07 -3.82 4.81
C ALA A 42 -7.04 -4.52 5.77
N SER A 43 -6.56 -5.36 6.68
CA SER A 43 -7.41 -6.03 7.68
C SER A 43 -8.00 -5.05 8.72
N LYS A 44 -7.32 -3.93 8.99
CA LYS A 44 -7.73 -2.92 9.99
C LYS A 44 -8.94 -2.12 9.51
N ASP A 45 -9.79 -1.73 10.45
CA ASP A 45 -10.90 -0.80 10.21
C ASP A 45 -10.41 0.65 10.31
N ILE A 46 -9.55 1.03 9.36
CA ILE A 46 -9.01 2.39 9.21
C ILE A 46 -9.22 2.89 7.79
N SER A 47 -9.34 4.21 7.62
CA SER A 47 -9.61 4.84 6.34
C SER A 47 -8.89 6.17 6.20
N GLY A 48 -9.03 6.83 5.06
CA GLY A 48 -8.45 8.16 4.86
C GLY A 48 -6.94 8.16 4.57
N LEU A 49 -6.32 7.01 4.30
CA LEU A 49 -4.88 6.86 4.13
C LEU A 49 -4.34 7.67 2.94
N VAL A 50 -3.21 8.32 3.14
CA VAL A 50 -2.41 8.91 2.06
C VAL A 50 -1.29 7.95 1.72
N CYS A 51 -1.34 7.32 0.55
CA CYS A 51 -0.32 6.36 0.14
C CYS A 51 0.67 7.02 -0.81
N VAL A 52 1.97 6.85 -0.54
CA VAL A 52 3.06 7.21 -1.45
C VAL A 52 3.64 5.91 -1.98
N PHE A 53 3.50 5.65 -3.27
CA PHE A 53 3.90 4.40 -3.91
C PHE A 53 4.40 4.67 -5.33
N SER A 54 5.48 4.01 -5.73
CA SER A 54 6.03 4.11 -7.08
C SER A 54 5.73 2.84 -7.87
N PRO A 55 4.64 2.78 -8.65
CA PRO A 55 4.37 1.66 -9.53
C PRO A 55 5.46 1.58 -10.64
N CYS A 56 5.59 0.41 -11.24
CA CYS A 56 6.36 0.24 -12.48
C CYS A 56 5.40 0.21 -13.67
N THR A 57 5.92 0.58 -14.84
CA THR A 57 5.17 0.61 -16.09
C THR A 57 5.55 -0.60 -16.92
N ASP A 58 4.69 -1.61 -16.95
CA ASP A 58 4.47 -2.36 -18.17
C ASP A 58 3.03 -2.06 -18.60
N HIS A 59 2.86 -1.65 -19.86
CA HIS A 59 1.61 -1.12 -20.38
C HIS A 59 0.44 -2.13 -20.39
N SER A 60 0.69 -3.35 -19.91
CA SER A 60 -0.20 -4.51 -19.98
C SER A 60 -0.85 -4.83 -18.63
N ASP A 61 -0.17 -4.57 -17.52
CA ASP A 61 -0.60 -5.00 -16.18
C ASP A 61 -1.01 -3.79 -15.34
N LEU A 62 -2.32 -3.70 -15.05
CA LEU A 62 -2.93 -2.58 -14.33
C LEU A 62 -2.23 -2.32 -12.97
N PRO A 63 -1.99 -1.05 -12.59
CA PRO A 63 -0.87 -0.71 -11.70
C PRO A 63 -1.25 -0.69 -10.21
N LEU A 64 -2.37 -1.32 -9.84
CA LEU A 64 -2.89 -1.30 -8.48
C LEU A 64 -2.84 -2.65 -7.78
N GLY A 65 -2.39 -3.73 -8.43
CA GLY A 65 -2.41 -5.08 -7.85
C GLY A 65 -1.80 -5.20 -6.44
N ALA A 66 -0.77 -4.40 -6.14
CA ALA A 66 -0.18 -4.34 -4.79
C ALA A 66 -1.07 -3.63 -3.76
N LEU A 67 -1.76 -2.55 -4.13
CA LEU A 67 -2.62 -1.74 -3.24
C LEU A 67 -4.10 -2.09 -3.35
N ASP A 68 -4.45 -3.05 -4.20
CA ASP A 68 -5.79 -3.59 -4.42
C ASP A 68 -6.57 -3.87 -3.12
N PRO A 69 -5.97 -4.50 -2.09
CA PRO A 69 -6.67 -4.76 -0.84
C PRO A 69 -7.18 -3.48 -0.16
N LEU A 70 -6.37 -2.42 -0.17
CA LEU A 70 -6.70 -1.11 0.43
C LEU A 70 -7.72 -0.35 -0.42
N LEU A 71 -7.63 -0.46 -1.75
CA LEU A 71 -8.53 0.18 -2.69
C LEU A 71 -9.92 -0.44 -2.69
N LYS A 72 -10.01 -1.77 -2.69
CA LYS A 72 -11.28 -2.51 -2.62
C LYS A 72 -12.06 -2.19 -1.36
N LYS A 73 -11.37 -1.89 -0.26
CA LYS A 73 -11.96 -1.44 1.01
C LYS A 73 -12.19 0.07 1.10
N GLY A 74 -11.80 0.85 0.10
CA GLY A 74 -11.96 2.32 0.13
C GLY A 74 -11.12 3.02 1.20
N GLN A 75 -10.00 2.43 1.61
CA GLN A 75 -9.19 2.95 2.73
C GLN A 75 -8.27 4.11 2.31
N ILE A 76 -8.03 4.28 1.01
CA ILE A 76 -7.11 5.30 0.46
C ILE A 76 -7.89 6.58 0.10
N SER A 77 -7.51 7.71 0.69
CA SER A 77 -8.04 9.04 0.33
C SER A 77 -7.23 9.72 -0.77
N ARG A 78 -5.92 9.45 -0.82
CA ARG A 78 -5.00 10.07 -1.77
C ARG A 78 -3.86 9.12 -2.10
N LEU A 79 -3.46 9.11 -3.37
CA LEU A 79 -2.32 8.35 -3.87
C LEU A 79 -1.32 9.29 -4.54
N ILE A 80 -0.07 9.27 -4.07
CA ILE A 80 1.05 10.03 -4.61
C ILE A 80 1.97 9.03 -5.33
N THR A 81 2.18 9.25 -6.62
CA THR A 81 2.85 8.29 -7.52
C THR A 81 3.66 9.04 -8.59
N ALA A 82 4.71 8.39 -9.09
CA ALA A 82 5.52 8.91 -10.19
C ALA A 82 4.83 8.76 -11.56
N PHE A 83 3.92 7.79 -11.71
CA PHE A 83 3.23 7.50 -12.97
C PHE A 83 1.71 7.58 -12.81
N PRO A 84 0.99 8.18 -13.78
CA PRO A 84 -0.47 8.24 -13.73
C PRO A 84 -1.09 6.86 -13.93
N PHE A 85 -2.12 6.55 -13.13
CA PHE A 85 -2.95 5.37 -13.32
C PHE A 85 -3.98 5.67 -14.42
N ILE A 86 -3.65 5.37 -15.68
CA ILE A 86 -4.61 5.47 -16.78
C ILE A 86 -5.50 4.22 -16.73
N LYS A 87 -6.80 4.39 -16.46
CA LYS A 87 -7.79 3.39 -16.87
C LYS A 87 -7.78 3.39 -18.40
N ILE A 88 -7.24 2.35 -19.02
CA ILE A 88 -7.59 2.07 -20.41
C ILE A 88 -9.07 1.68 -20.36
N GLN A 89 -9.92 2.61 -20.74
CA GLN A 89 -11.33 2.35 -20.95
C GLN A 89 -11.38 1.45 -22.19
N ALA A 90 -11.48 0.15 -21.98
CA ALA A 90 -11.73 -0.79 -23.07
C ALA A 90 -13.04 -0.34 -23.74
N ALA A 91 -12.91 0.04 -25.01
CA ALA A 91 -14.03 0.30 -25.89
C ALA A 91 -14.76 -1.00 -26.22
#